data_AF-A0A2S6R6B8-F1
#
_entry.id   AF-A0A2S6R6B8-F1
#
_cell.length_a   1.000
_cell.length_b   1.000
_cell.length_c   1.000
_cell.angle_alpha   90.00
_cell.angle_beta   90.00
_cell.angle_gamma   90.00
#
_symmetry.space_group_name_H-M   'P 1'
#
loop_
_entity.id
_entity.type
_entity.pdbx_description
1 polymer ?
#
loop_
_entity_poly.entity_id
_entity_poly.type
_entity_poly.pdbx_seq_one_letter_code
_entity_poly.pdbx_strand_id
1 'polypeptide(L)'
;MPSIPSALEITQDIVRMDTRNPPGHEIECANYLGDLLSDAGLEVNAYEFAANRTSLVARIKGRGVKPPICFGGHIDVVPLGTKEWSVDPFGAEIVDDKLYGRGSTDM
;
A
#
# COMPACT_ATOMS: atom_id res chain seq x y z
N MET A 1 -6.11 -21.21 -9.64
CA MET A 1 -6.27 -19.89 -8.99
C MET A 1 -4.87 -19.36 -8.74
N PRO A 2 -4.55 -18.09 -9.06
CA PRO A 2 -3.30 -17.51 -8.60
C PRO A 2 -3.23 -17.63 -7.07
N SER A 3 -2.06 -17.99 -6.53
CA SER A 3 -1.82 -17.98 -5.09
C SER A 3 -1.82 -16.54 -4.62
N ILE A 4 -2.70 -16.19 -3.68
CA ILE A 4 -2.67 -14.87 -3.04
C ILE A 4 -1.34 -14.75 -2.28
N PRO A 5 -0.54 -13.69 -2.51
CA PRO A 5 0.71 -13.49 -1.77
C PRO A 5 0.45 -13.40 -0.26
N SER A 6 1.42 -13.81 0.54
CA SER A 6 1.36 -13.67 2.00
C SER A 6 1.35 -12.19 2.42
N ALA A 7 0.86 -11.91 3.63
CA ALA A 7 0.90 -10.56 4.19
C ALA A 7 2.32 -9.98 4.20
N LEU A 8 3.33 -10.82 4.48
CA LEU A 8 4.73 -10.41 4.47
C LEU A 8 5.20 -10.01 3.06
N GLU A 9 4.88 -10.81 2.04
CA GLU A 9 5.22 -10.49 0.65
C GLU A 9 4.56 -9.19 0.20
N ILE A 10 3.27 -9.00 0.49
CA ILE A 10 2.54 -7.75 0.19
C ILE A 10 3.20 -6.57 0.90
N THR A 11 3.53 -6.71 2.19
CA THR A 11 4.21 -5.64 2.95
C THR A 11 5.58 -5.32 2.37
N GLN A 12 6.37 -6.31 1.97
CA GLN A 12 7.67 -6.07 1.35
C GLN A 12 7.53 -5.37 -0.01
N ASP A 13 6.56 -5.78 -0.82
CA ASP A 13 6.32 -5.18 -2.14
C ASP A 13 5.93 -3.71 -2.02
N ILE A 14 4.97 -3.36 -1.15
CA ILE A 14 4.56 -1.96 -0.98
C ILE A 14 5.66 -1.10 -0.32
N VAL A 15 6.49 -1.67 0.57
CA VAL A 15 7.63 -0.94 1.17
C VAL A 15 8.72 -0.65 0.13
N ARG A 16 8.84 -1.45 -0.92
CA ARG A 16 9.79 -1.21 -2.02
C ARG A 16 9.33 -0.09 -2.96
N MET A 17 8.08 0.33 -2.89
CA MET A 17 7.53 1.42 -3.70
C MET A 17 7.80 2.74 -3.01
N ASP A 18 8.59 3.62 -3.64
CA ASP A 18 8.89 4.95 -3.12
C ASP A 18 7.69 5.89 -3.30
N THR A 19 6.71 5.78 -2.41
CA THR A 19 5.50 6.62 -2.37
C THR A 19 5.70 7.89 -1.54
N ARG A 20 6.94 8.40 -1.42
CA ARG A 20 7.21 9.61 -0.64
C ARG A 20 6.40 10.79 -1.16
N ASN A 21 5.82 11.53 -0.22
CA ASN A 21 5.09 12.75 -0.48
C ASN A 21 5.77 13.94 0.24
N PRO A 22 6.30 14.94 -0.50
CA PRO A 22 6.46 15.02 -1.97
C PRO A 22 7.50 14.03 -2.55
N PRO A 23 7.47 13.70 -3.86
CA PRO A 23 6.62 14.28 -4.91
C PRO A 23 5.21 13.67 -5.04
N GLY A 24 4.96 12.49 -4.47
CA GLY A 24 3.74 11.71 -4.71
C GLY A 24 3.88 10.80 -5.94
N HIS A 25 3.96 9.49 -5.69
CA HIS A 25 4.00 8.40 -6.68
C HIS A 25 3.10 7.24 -6.24
N GLU A 26 2.02 7.56 -5.52
CA GLU A 26 1.10 6.59 -4.96
C GLU A 26 0.39 5.74 -6.03
N ILE A 27 0.34 6.21 -7.29
CA ILE A 27 -0.27 5.48 -8.40
C ILE A 27 0.31 4.08 -8.61
N GLU A 28 1.61 3.86 -8.40
CA GLU A 28 2.24 2.54 -8.57
C GLU A 28 1.72 1.56 -7.50
N CYS A 29 1.71 2.00 -6.24
CA CYS A 29 1.18 1.23 -5.12
C CYS A 29 -0.34 1.02 -5.24
N ALA A 30 -1.07 2.05 -5.69
CA ALA A 30 -2.50 1.94 -5.97
C ALA A 30 -2.80 0.90 -7.06
N ASN A 31 -2.02 0.86 -8.15
CA ASN A 31 -2.22 -0.14 -9.20
C ASN A 31 -1.95 -1.56 -8.69
N TYR A 32 -0.83 -1.77 -7.98
CA TYR A 32 -0.50 -3.08 -7.41
C TYR A 32 -1.58 -3.60 -6.45
N LEU A 33 -2.02 -2.76 -5.50
CA LEU A 33 -3.09 -3.11 -4.57
C LEU A 33 -4.42 -3.32 -5.31
N GLY A 34 -4.68 -2.53 -6.35
CA GLY A 34 -5.88 -2.64 -7.16
C GLY A 34 -5.98 -3.97 -7.89
N ASP A 35 -4.87 -4.43 -8.47
CA ASP A 35 -4.78 -5.73 -9.13
C ASP A 35 -4.98 -6.88 -8.13
N LEU A 36 -4.30 -6.84 -6.98
CA LEU A 36 -4.47 -7.84 -5.91
C LEU A 36 -5.92 -7.96 -5.43
N LEU A 37 -6.58 -6.82 -5.19
CA LEU A 37 -7.96 -6.78 -4.69
C LEU A 37 -8.95 -7.21 -5.78
N SER A 38 -8.71 -6.85 -7.04
CA SER A 38 -9.53 -7.27 -8.18
C SER A 38 -9.41 -8.77 -8.44
N ASP A 39 -8.20 -9.34 -8.37
CA ASP A 39 -7.94 -10.78 -8.50
C ASP A 39 -8.60 -11.59 -7.37
N ALA A 40 -8.75 -10.99 -6.18
CA ALA A 40 -9.51 -11.56 -5.07
C ALA A 40 -11.05 -11.42 -5.24
N GLY A 41 -11.52 -10.80 -6.33
CA GLY A 41 -12.93 -10.67 -6.69
C GLY A 41 -13.64 -9.46 -6.08
N LEU A 42 -12.90 -8.46 -5.60
CA LEU A 42 -13.49 -7.21 -5.11
C LEU A 42 -13.75 -6.24 -6.27
N GLU A 43 -14.79 -5.41 -6.12
CA GLU A 43 -14.98 -4.26 -6.99
C GLU A 43 -14.01 -3.15 -6.57
N VAL A 44 -13.10 -2.73 -7.46
CA VAL A 44 -12.08 -1.73 -7.18
C VAL A 44 -12.27 -0.51 -8.07
N ASN A 45 -12.24 0.68 -7.47
CA ASN A 45 -12.25 1.96 -8.18
C ASN A 45 -11.05 2.80 -7.75
N ALA A 46 -10.38 3.45 -8.70
CA ALA A 46 -9.27 4.37 -8.47
C ALA A 46 -9.73 5.83 -8.66
N TYR A 47 -9.20 6.72 -7.84
CA TYR A 47 -9.53 8.15 -7.85
C TYR A 47 -8.23 8.96 -7.81
N GLU A 48 -7.92 9.64 -8.90
CA GLU A 48 -6.78 10.54 -8.98
C GLU A 48 -7.13 11.90 -8.36
N PHE A 49 -6.40 12.29 -7.31
CA PHE A 49 -6.55 13.59 -6.65
C PHE A 49 -5.65 14.66 -7.30
N ALA A 50 -4.43 14.28 -7.67
CA ALA A 50 -3.45 15.08 -8.38
C ALA A 50 -2.55 14.14 -9.20
N ALA A 51 -1.71 14.68 -10.08
CA ALA A 51 -0.80 13.88 -10.90
C ALA A 51 -0.02 12.86 -10.03
N ASN A 52 -0.17 11.58 -10.36
CA ASN A 52 0.43 10.42 -9.66
C ASN A 52 -0.06 10.17 -8.21
N ARG A 53 -1.02 10.96 -7.70
CA ARG A 53 -1.60 10.82 -6.36
C ARG A 53 -2.99 10.17 -6.47
N THR A 54 -3.03 8.87 -6.27
CA THR A 54 -4.24 8.05 -6.48
C THR A 54 -4.69 7.38 -5.20
N SER A 55 -5.98 7.50 -4.88
CA SER A 55 -6.65 6.70 -3.86
C SER A 55 -7.39 5.52 -4.48
N LEU A 56 -7.50 4.41 -3.74
CA LEU A 56 -8.34 3.27 -4.10
C LEU A 56 -9.53 3.13 -3.15
N VAL A 57 -10.65 2.68 -3.69
CA VAL A 57 -11.77 2.15 -2.93
C VAL A 57 -12.10 0.76 -3.46
N ALA A 58 -11.90 -0.25 -2.62
CA ALA A 58 -12.30 -1.62 -2.88
C ALA A 58 -13.54 -1.99 -2.07
N ARG A 59 -14.45 -2.78 -2.67
CA ARG A 59 -15.75 -3.10 -2.07
C ARG A 59 -16.07 -4.59 -2.20
N ILE A 60 -16.37 -5.20 -1.04
CA ILE A 60 -17.14 -6.44 -0.95
C ILE A 60 -18.62 -6.06 -0.85
N LYS A 61 -19.44 -6.52 -1.79
CA LYS A 61 -20.88 -6.19 -1.80
C LYS A 61 -21.61 -6.94 -0.68
N GLY A 62 -22.14 -6.20 0.28
CA GLY A 62 -23.05 -6.72 1.29
C GLY A 62 -24.49 -6.83 0.79
N ARG A 63 -25.39 -7.31 1.66
CA ARG A 63 -26.84 -7.42 1.36
C ARG A 63 -27.59 -6.07 1.33
N GLY A 64 -26.94 -4.96 1.65
CA GLY A 64 -27.56 -3.62 1.68
C GLY A 64 -28.53 -3.37 2.85
N VAL A 65 -28.52 -4.23 3.88
CA VAL A 65 -29.45 -4.15 5.03
C VAL A 65 -28.91 -3.36 6.22
N LYS A 66 -27.61 -3.04 6.22
CA LYS A 66 -26.91 -2.28 7.27
C LYS A 66 -25.89 -1.34 6.63
N PRO A 67 -25.50 -0.25 7.30
CA PRO A 67 -24.38 0.58 6.87
C PRO A 67 -23.09 -0.25 6.68
N PRO A 68 -22.23 0.13 5.73
CA PRO A 68 -20.95 -0.55 5.52
C PRO A 68 -19.97 -0.26 6.65
N ILE A 69 -19.04 -1.19 6.87
CA ILE A 69 -17.82 -0.94 7.64
C ILE A 69 -16.76 -0.46 6.64
N CYS A 70 -16.07 0.62 6.97
CA CYS A 70 -14.96 1.15 6.16
C CYS A 70 -13.64 0.89 6.89
N PHE A 71 -12.68 0.26 6.20
CA PHE A 71 -11.29 0.21 6.63
C PHE A 71 -10.54 1.26 5.80
N GLY A 72 -9.91 2.21 6.47
CA GLY A 72 -9.18 3.30 5.85
C GLY A 72 -7.73 3.35 6.30
N GLY A 73 -6.87 3.81 5.41
CA GLY A 73 -5.44 4.07 5.60
C GLY A 73 -4.94 4.95 4.45
N HIS A 74 -3.68 5.30 4.48
CA HIS A 74 -2.91 5.96 3.43
C HIS A 74 -1.85 5.02 2.86
N ILE A 75 -1.31 5.40 1.69
CA ILE A 75 -0.25 4.63 1.00
C ILE A 75 0.98 5.50 0.71
N ASP A 76 0.91 6.80 1.01
CA ASP A 76 2.05 7.69 0.97
C ASP A 76 2.88 7.57 2.24
N VAL A 77 4.15 7.91 2.12
CA VAL A 77 5.10 7.94 3.23
C VAL A 77 5.78 9.31 3.33
N VAL A 78 6.23 9.64 4.53
CA VAL A 78 7.01 10.87 4.76
C VAL A 78 8.43 10.77 4.17
N PRO A 79 9.09 11.91 3.89
CA PRO A 79 10.50 11.93 3.52
C PRO A 79 11.41 11.19 4.51
N LEU A 80 12.57 10.73 4.05
CA LEU A 80 13.50 9.91 4.84
C LEU A 80 14.07 10.62 6.09
N GLY A 81 13.97 11.96 6.14
CA GLY A 81 14.58 12.80 7.17
C GLY A 81 16.07 13.02 6.90
N THR A 82 16.79 13.47 7.94
CA THR A 82 18.23 13.82 7.85
C THR A 82 19.15 12.76 8.46
N LYS A 83 18.60 11.78 9.17
CA LYS A 83 19.39 10.68 9.74
C LYS A 83 19.65 9.65 8.65
N GLU A 84 20.89 9.17 8.61
CA GLU A 84 21.26 8.06 7.74
C GLU A 84 20.56 6.78 8.18
N TRP A 85 20.16 6.00 7.19
CA TRP A 85 19.58 4.68 7.41
C TRP A 85 20.69 3.64 7.50
N SER A 86 20.52 2.65 8.37
CA SER A 86 21.45 1.52 8.51
C SER A 86 21.27 0.45 7.44
N VAL A 87 20.18 0.51 6.68
CA VAL A 87 19.76 -0.38 5.59
C VAL A 87 19.09 0.46 4.50
N ASP A 88 18.81 -0.12 3.33
CA ASP A 88 18.03 0.60 2.32
C ASP A 88 16.59 0.86 2.83
N PRO A 89 16.14 2.13 2.95
CA PRO A 89 14.77 2.45 3.40
C PRO A 89 13.67 1.87 2.53
N PHE A 90 13.96 1.51 1.28
CA PHE A 90 13.03 0.86 0.35
C PHE A 90 13.49 -0.55 -0.05
N GLY A 91 14.45 -1.14 0.67
CA GLY A 91 14.91 -2.51 0.42
C GLY A 91 13.95 -3.59 0.94
N ALA A 92 13.12 -3.24 1.93
CA ALA A 92 12.25 -4.16 2.67
C ALA A 92 13.02 -5.35 3.28
N GLU A 93 14.20 -5.05 3.83
CA GLU A 93 15.10 -6.03 4.43
C GLU A 93 14.54 -6.58 5.74
N ILE A 94 14.74 -7.87 6.00
CA ILE A 94 14.40 -8.51 7.27
C ILE A 94 15.68 -8.79 8.03
N VAL A 95 15.84 -8.17 9.19
CA VAL A 95 16.99 -8.36 10.08
C VAL A 95 16.45 -8.69 11.47
N ASP A 96 16.90 -9.80 12.05
CA ASP A 96 16.47 -10.27 13.37
C ASP A 96 14.94 -10.25 13.57
N ASP A 97 14.22 -10.88 12.63
CA ASP A 97 12.75 -10.99 12.58
C ASP A 97 11.98 -9.65 12.50
N LYS A 98 12.65 -8.58 12.07
CA LYS A 98 12.03 -7.27 11.86
C LYS A 98 12.18 -6.85 10.40
N LEU A 99 11.07 -6.43 9.79
CA LEU A 99 11.09 -5.77 8.49
C LEU A 99 11.48 -4.30 8.67
N TYR A 100 12.52 -3.89 7.98
CA TYR A 100 12.99 -2.51 7.93
C TYR A 100 12.56 -1.85 6.63
N GLY A 101 11.97 -0.67 6.74
CA GLY A 101 11.66 0.19 5.60
C GLY A 101 10.75 1.35 5.98
N ARG A 102 10.81 2.42 5.19
CA ARG A 102 9.93 3.59 5.35
C ARG A 102 8.49 3.18 5.07
N GLY A 103 7.58 3.46 6.02
CA GLY A 103 6.15 3.11 5.91
C GLY A 103 5.77 1.76 6.53
N SER A 104 6.74 0.95 6.95
CA SER A 104 6.49 -0.38 7.55
C SER A 104 5.57 -0.40 8.79
N THR A 105 5.38 0.74 9.45
CA THR A 105 4.51 0.87 10.64
C THR A 105 3.56 2.07 10.61
N ASP A 106 3.63 2.92 9.59
CA ASP A 106 2.90 4.19 9.51
C ASP A 106 2.15 4.19 8.19
N MET A 107 0.86 3.81 8.30
CA MET A 107 0.00 3.43 7.19
C MET A 107 -1.32 4.18 7.22
#